data_AF-A0A7S7QJ28-F1
#
_entry.id   AF-A0A7S7QJ28-F1
#
_cell.length_a   1.000
_cell.length_b   1.000
_cell.length_c   1.000
_cell.angle_alpha   90.00
_cell.angle_beta   90.00
_cell.angle_gamma   90.00
#
_symmetry.space_group_name_H-M   'P 1'
#
loop_
_entity.id
_entity.type
_entity.pdbx_description
1 polymer ?
#
loop_
_entity_poly.entity_id
_entity_poly.type
_entity_poly.pdbx_seq_one_letter_code
_entity_poly.pdbx_strand_id
1 'polypeptide(L)' 'MPEILFSILLGHAVPGISGRYIGELAVLRSVELREAQESISRPVFELLGLKLTRDAKRPRKARAA' A
#
# COMPACT_ATOMS: atom_id res chain seq x y z
N MET A 1 -6.89 -15.47 -5.00
CA MET A 1 -6.98 -14.02 -5.30
C MET A 1 -6.56 -13.15 -4.10
N PRO A 2 -7.03 -13.38 -2.86
CA PRO A 2 -6.54 -12.60 -1.69
C PRO A 2 -5.05 -12.80 -1.38
N GLU A 3 -4.46 -13.93 -1.77
CA GLU A 3 -3.05 -14.29 -1.53
C GLU A 3 -2.09 -13.37 -2.28
N ILE A 4 -2.42 -13.00 -3.52
CA ILE A 4 -1.61 -12.10 -4.35
C ILE A 4 -1.63 -10.69 -3.75
N LEU A 5 -2.80 -10.18 -3.36
CA LEU A 5 -2.92 -8.87 -2.72
C LEU A 5 -2.18 -8.83 -1.38
N PHE A 6 -2.20 -9.92 -0.61
CA PHE A 6 -1.46 -10.04 0.65
C PHE A 6 0.06 -10.03 0.43
N SER A 7 0.56 -10.78 -0.56
CA SER A 7 1.98 -10.74 -0.93
C SER A 7 2.40 -9.35 -1.42
N ILE A 8 1.55 -8.66 -2.17
CA ILE A 8 1.78 -7.26 -2.59
C ILE A 8 1.86 -6.34 -1.37
N LEU A 9 0.95 -6.49 -0.40
CA LEU A 9 0.91 -5.68 0.82
C LEU A 9 2.18 -5.83 1.67
N LEU A 10 2.72 -7.05 1.73
CA LEU A 10 3.91 -7.41 2.51
C LEU A 10 5.23 -7.22 1.74
N GLY A 11 5.18 -6.80 0.47
CA GLY A 11 6.38 -6.62 -0.35
C GLY A 11 7.09 -7.93 -0.73
N HIS A 12 6.38 -9.06 -0.67
CA HIS A 12 6.92 -10.35 -1.08
C HIS A 12 6.84 -10.54 -2.59
N ALA A 13 7.91 -11.05 -3.19
CA ALA A 13 7.89 -11.51 -4.56
C ALA A 13 7.01 -12.76 -4.67
N VAL A 14 5.98 -12.71 -5.53
CA VAL A 14 5.14 -13.88 -5.81
C VAL A 14 5.82 -14.73 -6.89
N PRO A 15 6.16 -16.00 -6.61
CA PRO A 15 6.81 -16.86 -7.59
C PRO A 15 6.01 -16.96 -8.90
N GLY A 16 6.69 -16.83 -10.04
CA GLY A 16 6.05 -16.91 -11.36
C GLY A 16 5.29 -15.65 -11.80
N ILE A 17 5.24 -14.60 -10.98
CA ILE A 17 4.60 -13.33 -11.34
C ILE A 17 5.66 -12.24 -11.51
N SER A 18 5.61 -11.54 -12.65
CA SER A 18 6.56 -10.44 -12.88
C SER A 18 6.31 -9.28 -11.90
N GLY A 19 7.40 -8.70 -11.37
CA GLY A 19 7.31 -7.51 -10.51
C GLY A 19 6.64 -6.32 -11.21
N ARG A 20 6.74 -6.24 -12.54
CA ARG A 20 6.04 -5.25 -13.35
C ARG A 20 4.52 -5.41 -13.27
N TYR A 21 4.02 -6.63 -13.46
CA TYR A 21 2.58 -6.91 -13.37
C TYR A 21 2.04 -6.68 -11.96
N ILE A 22 2.82 -7.01 -10.94
CA ILE A 22 2.50 -6.67 -9.54
C ILE A 22 2.37 -5.14 -9.36
N GLY A 23 3.32 -4.36 -9.90
CA GLY A 23 3.27 -2.91 -9.86
C GLY A 23 2.04 -2.33 -10.58
N GLU A 24 1.71 -2.88 -11.75
CA GLU A 24 0.51 -2.47 -12.51
C GLU A 24 -0.78 -2.77 -11.73
N LEU A 25 -0.89 -3.96 -11.13
CA LEU A 25 -2.01 -4.31 -10.25
C LEU A 25 -2.11 -3.41 -9.02
N ALA A 26 -0.97 -3.07 -8.41
CA ALA A 26 -0.94 -2.20 -7.25
C ALA A 26 -1.43 -0.78 -7.56
N VAL A 27 -1.12 -0.26 -8.75
CA VAL A 27 -1.64 1.03 -9.23
C VAL A 27 -3.13 0.93 -9.51
N LEU A 28 -3.57 -0.11 -10.25
CA LEU A 28 -4.97 -0.32 -10.62
C LEU A 28 -5.89 -0.49 -9.41
N ARG A 29 -5.42 -1.18 -8.36
CA ARG A 29 -6.18 -1.44 -7.12
C ARG A 29 -5.71 -0.59 -5.95
N SER A 30 -5.11 0.56 -6.21
CA SER A 30 -4.48 1.41 -5.19
C SER A 30 -5.41 1.84 -4.06
N VAL A 31 -6.70 2.07 -4.35
CA VAL A 31 -7.72 2.41 -3.34
C VAL A 31 -8.01 1.21 -2.43
N GLU A 32 -8.31 0.05 -3.01
CA GLU A 32 -8.62 -1.19 -2.28
C GLU A 32 -7.43 -1.64 -1.42
N LEU A 33 -6.22 -1.57 -1.97
CA LEU A 33 -4.99 -1.88 -1.23
C LEU A 33 -4.77 -0.93 -0.06
N ARG A 34 -5.10 0.35 -0.24
CA ARG A 34 -5.00 1.34 0.82
C ARG A 34 -6.05 1.09 1.92
N GLU A 35 -7.29 0.79 1.57
CA GLU A 35 -8.32 0.42 2.55
C GLU A 35 -7.92 -0.83 3.35
N ALA A 36 -7.40 -1.85 2.68
CA ALA A 36 -6.88 -3.05 3.32
C ALA A 36 -5.69 -2.73 4.27
N GLN A 37 -4.74 -1.89 3.83
CA GLN A 37 -3.64 -1.43 4.67
C GLN A 37 -4.14 -0.64 5.89
N GLU A 38 -5.11 0.25 5.72
CA GLU A 38 -5.69 1.02 6.83
C GLU A 38 -6.43 0.11 7.82
N SER A 39 -7.16 -0.90 7.34
CA SER A 39 -7.84 -1.89 8.17
C SER A 39 -6.86 -2.71 9.02
N ILE A 40 -5.75 -3.16 8.41
CA ILE A 40 -4.73 -3.95 9.09
C ILE A 40 -3.90 -3.09 10.06
N SER A 41 -3.57 -1.86 9.70
CA SER A 41 -2.69 -0.98 10.50
C SER A 41 -3.39 -0.26 11.64
N ARG A 42 -4.71 -0.04 11.57
CA ARG A 42 -5.46 0.70 12.60
C ARG A 42 -5.23 0.17 14.02
N PRO A 43 -5.35 -1.14 14.32
CA PRO A 43 -5.14 -1.65 15.68
C PRO A 43 -3.72 -1.38 16.20
N VAL A 44 -2.71 -1.44 15.32
CA VAL A 44 -1.32 -1.16 15.69
C VAL A 44 -1.13 0.32 16.04
N PHE A 45 -1.74 1.22 15.26
CA PHE A 45 -1.72 2.66 15.56
C PHE A 45 -2.41 2.98 16.89
N GLU A 46 -3.57 2.38 17.16
CA GLU A 46 -4.30 2.54 18.42
C GLU A 46 -3.45 2.09 19.63
N LEU A 47 -2.80 0.92 19.53
CA LEU A 47 -1.90 0.43 20.58
C LEU A 47 -0.72 1.37 20.86
N LEU A 48 -0.21 2.04 19.83
CA LEU A 48 0.90 2.98 19.94
C LEU A 48 0.44 4.41 20.33
N GLY A 49 -0.87 4.64 20.50
CA GLY A 49 -1.41 5.98 20.73
C GLY A 49 -1.24 6.93 19.54
N LEU A 50 -1.06 6.38 18.34
CA LEU A 50 -0.82 7.11 17.09
C LEU A 50 -2.12 7.29 16.31
N LYS A 51 -2.21 8.38 15.54
CA LYS A 51 -3.33 8.62 14.61
C LYS A 51 -2.93 8.21 13.19
N LEU A 52 -3.77 7.42 12.54
CA LEU A 52 -3.62 7.08 11.13
C LEU A 52 -4.04 8.30 10.29
N THR A 53 -3.08 9.09 9.82
CA THR A 53 -3.36 10.29 9.02
C THR A 53 -3.71 9.90 7.59
N ARG A 54 -4.94 10.22 7.16
CA ARG A 54 -5.44 9.94 5.80
C ARG A 54 -4.78 10.79 4.70
N ASP A 55 -4.09 11.87 5.06
CA ASP A 55 -3.58 12.83 4.10
C ASP A 55 -2.07 13.07 4.25
N ALA A 56 -1.27 12.05 3.97
CA ALA A 56 0.08 12.32 3.47
C ALA A 56 -0.04 12.67 1.98
N LYS A 57 -0.56 13.87 1.64
CA LYS A 57 -0.28 14.46 0.33
C LYS A 57 1.23 14.54 0.23
N ARG A 58 1.84 13.63 -0.55
CA ARG A 58 3.28 13.70 -0.88
C ARG A 58 3.58 15.15 -1.26
N PRO A 59 4.56 15.83 -0.65
CA PRO A 59 5.04 17.08 -1.20
C PRO A 59 5.48 16.77 -2.63
N ARG A 60 4.74 17.34 -3.59
CA ARG A 60 5.09 17.30 -5.00
C ARG A 60 6.45 18.00 -5.07
N LYS A 61 7.55 17.25 -5.18
CA LYS A 61 8.88 17.82 -5.41
C LYS A 61 8.70 18.79 -6.58
N ALA A 62 8.81 20.08 -6.30
CA ALA A 62 8.83 21.10 -7.32
C ALA A 62 10.02 20.75 -8.21
N ARG A 63 9.74 20.39 -9.46
CA ARG A 63 10.76 20.21 -10.47
C ARG A 63 11.31 21.61 -10.71
N ALA A 64 12.50 21.89 -10.16
CA ALA A 64 13.26 23.06 -10.52
C ALA A 64 13.53 22.96 -12.04
N ALA A 65 13.01 23.94 -12.77
CA ALA A 65 13.37 24.24 -14.15
C ALA A 65 14.00 25.63 -14.14
#